data_AF-A0A520C525-F1
#
_entry.id   AF-A0A520C525-F1
#
_cell.length_a   1.000
_cell.length_b   1.000
_cell.length_c   1.000
_cell.angle_alpha   90.00
_cell.angle_beta   90.00
_cell.angle_gamma   90.00
#
_symmetry.space_group_name_H-M   'P 1'
#
loop_
_entity.id
_entity.type
_entity.pdbx_description
1 polymer ?
#
loop_
_entity_poly.entity_id
_entity_poly.type
_entity_poly.pdbx_seq_one_letter_code
_entity_poly.pdbx_strand_id
1 'polypeptide(L)' 'MITCREATHITLQAEDRTLPLAERLSLRLHHRICGNCRRFQRQVELMRQASARWRQYSEE' A
#
# COMPACT_ATOMS: atom_id res chain seq x y z
N MET A 1 -17.67 4.62 -2.02
CA MET A 1 -16.40 5.32 -2.36
C MET A 1 -15.69 5.54 -1.03
N ILE A 2 -14.50 4.97 -0.84
CA ILE A 2 -13.74 5.15 0.41
C ILE A 2 -13.05 6.52 0.41
N THR A 3 -12.89 7.09 1.60
CA THR A 3 -12.16 8.34 1.84
C THR A 3 -10.65 8.15 1.69
N CYS A 4 -9.91 9.26 1.52
CA CYS A 4 -8.45 9.21 1.50
C CYS A 4 -7.87 8.60 2.79
N ARG A 5 -8.49 8.87 3.95
CA ARG A 5 -8.09 8.29 5.24
C ARG A 5 -8.24 6.77 5.26
N GLU A 6 -9.39 6.27 4.81
CA GLU A 6 -9.63 4.83 4.70
C GLU A 6 -8.68 4.18 3.68
N ALA A 7 -8.43 4.84 2.55
CA ALA A 7 -7.48 4.34 1.55
C ALA A 7 -6.05 4.23 2.14
N THR A 8 -5.58 5.23 2.87
CA THR A 8 -4.28 5.15 3.56
C THR A 8 -4.25 4.05 4.61
N HIS A 9 -5.34 3.88 5.37
CA HIS A 9 -5.44 2.85 6.41
C HIS A 9 -5.40 1.43 5.82
N ILE A 10 -6.20 1.17 4.77
CA ILE A 10 -6.20 -0.13 4.08
C ILE A 10 -4.83 -0.40 3.43
N THR A 11 -4.18 0.64 2.86
CA THR A 11 -2.84 0.50 2.26
C THR A 11 -1.81 0.06 3.31
N LEU A 12 -1.83 0.65 4.51
CA LEU A 12 -0.92 0.24 5.59
C LEU A 12 -1.25 -1.16 6.10
N GLN A 13 -2.54 -1.49 6.27
CA GLN A 13 -2.94 -2.84 6.64
C GLN A 13 -2.49 -3.90 5.64
N ALA A 14 -2.31 -3.55 4.36
CA ALA A 14 -1.80 -4.47 3.35
C ALA A 14 -0.36 -4.92 3.61
N GLU A 15 0.41 -4.12 4.36
CA GLU A 15 1.79 -4.44 4.74
C GLU A 15 1.84 -5.47 5.87
N ASP A 16 0.87 -5.41 6.79
CA ASP A 16 0.80 -6.31 7.96
C ASP A 16 0.01 -7.58 7.69
N ARG A 17 -1.05 -7.52 6.86
CA ARG A 17 -1.98 -8.63 6.61
C ARG A 17 -2.43 -8.73 5.16
N THR A 18 -2.86 -9.92 4.76
CA THR A 18 -3.48 -10.12 3.45
C THR A 18 -4.86 -9.45 3.40
N LEU A 19 -5.04 -8.50 2.48
CA LEU A 19 -6.32 -7.83 2.31
C LEU A 19 -7.37 -8.71 1.62
N PRO A 20 -8.65 -8.66 2.06
CA PRO A 20 -9.79 -9.17 1.32
C PRO A 20 -9.89 -8.60 -0.10
N LEU A 21 -10.47 -9.37 -1.03
CA LEU A 21 -10.61 -8.95 -2.43
C LEU A 21 -11.43 -7.65 -2.59
N ALA A 22 -12.45 -7.46 -1.75
CA ALA A 22 -13.29 -6.26 -1.78
C ALA A 22 -12.52 -4.97 -1.42
N GLU A 23 -11.62 -5.04 -0.44
CA GLU A 23 -10.79 -3.91 -0.03
C GLU A 23 -9.77 -3.55 -1.12
N ARG A 24 -9.16 -4.55 -1.77
CA ARG A 24 -8.27 -4.34 -2.92
C ARG A 24 -9.00 -3.66 -4.08
N LEU A 25 -10.23 -4.08 -4.37
CA LEU A 25 -11.01 -3.47 -5.45
C LEU A 25 -11.37 -2.02 -5.13
N SER A 26 -11.74 -1.74 -3.88
CA SER A 26 -12.05 -0.39 -3.39
C SER A 26 -10.85 0.55 -3.50
N LEU A 27 -9.65 0.09 -3.11
CA LEU A 27 -8.40 0.84 -3.30
C LEU A 27 -8.09 1.11 -4.77
N ARG A 28 -8.22 0.10 -5.64
CA ARG A 28 -8.00 0.27 -7.09
C ARG A 28 -8.92 1.33 -7.69
N LEU A 29 -10.20 1.32 -7.30
CA LEU A 29 -11.17 2.32 -7.74
C LEU A 29 -10.81 3.71 -7.21
N HIS A 30 -10.47 3.83 -5.92
CA HIS A 30 -10.09 5.11 -5.32
C HIS A 30 -8.82 5.69 -5.97
N HIS A 31 -7.79 4.87 -6.22
CA HIS A 31 -6.57 5.32 -6.89
C HIS A 31 -6.82 5.87 -8.29
N ARG A 32 -7.83 5.35 -9.02
CA ARG A 32 -8.23 5.91 -10.33
C ARG A 32 -8.65 7.37 -10.26
N ILE A 33 -9.17 7.81 -9.12
CA ILE A 33 -9.79 9.12 -8.95
C ILE A 33 -8.89 10.06 -8.12
N CYS A 34 -8.09 9.51 -7.20
CA CYS A 34 -7.18 10.29 -6.36
C CYS A 34 -5.70 9.99 -6.67
N GLY A 35 -5.01 10.96 -7.28
CA GLY A 35 -3.58 10.89 -7.59
C GLY A 35 -2.70 10.85 -6.34
N ASN A 36 -3.08 11.54 -5.26
CA ASN A 36 -2.31 11.57 -4.02
C ASN A 36 -2.26 10.20 -3.35
N CYS A 37 -3.40 9.51 -3.22
CA CYS A 37 -3.44 8.17 -2.64
C CYS A 37 -2.61 7.17 -3.47
N ARG A 38 -2.63 7.31 -4.80
CA ARG A 38 -1.77 6.51 -5.69
C ARG A 38 -0.27 6.80 -5.51
N ARG A 39 0.10 8.06 -5.24
CA ARG A 39 1.49 8.42 -4.91
C ARG A 39 1.89 7.81 -3.56
N PHE A 40 1.03 7.91 -2.56
CA PHE A 40 1.24 7.33 -1.24
C PHE A 40 1.46 5.81 -1.32
N GLN A 41 0.60 5.08 -2.05
CA GLN A 41 0.77 3.64 -2.26
C GLN A 41 2.17 3.29 -2.82
N ARG A 42 2.64 4.04 -3.82
CA ARG A 42 3.98 3.84 -4.40
C ARG A 42 5.11 4.12 -3.40
N GLN A 43 4.93 5.09 -2.50
CA GLN A 43 5.91 5.36 -1.45
C GLN A 43 5.99 4.20 -0.45
N VAL A 44 4.85 3.67 -0.01
CA VAL A 44 4.81 2.51 0.87
C VAL A 44 5.48 1.29 0.23
N GLU A 45 5.18 1.03 -1.05
CA GLU A 45 5.78 -0.07 -1.79
C GLU A 45 7.31 0.09 -1.94
N LEU A 46 7.80 1.31 -2.18
CA LEU A 46 9.24 1.61 -2.18
C LEU A 46 9.89 1.30 -0.82
N MET A 47 9.27 1.70 0.28
CA MET A 47 9.80 1.41 1.63
C MET A 47 9.84 -0.09 1.91
N ARG A 48 8.81 -0.83 1.49
CA ARG A 48 8.75 -2.30 1.60
C ARG A 48 9.88 -2.97 0.83
N GLN A 49 10.12 -2.56 -0.42
CA GLN A 49 11.18 -3.10 -1.26
C GLN A 49 12.57 -2.77 -0.70
N ALA A 50 12.78 -1.53 -0.25
CA ALA A 50 14.04 -1.13 0.38
C ALA A 50 14.33 -1.94 1.65
N SER A 51 13.31 -2.14 2.49
CA SER A 51 13.43 -2.94 3.73
C SER A 51 13.70 -4.42 3.43
N ALA A 52 13.07 -4.98 2.40
CA ALA A 52 13.33 -6.35 1.97
C ALA A 52 14.77 -6.52 1.46
N ARG A 53 15.26 -5.58 0.63
CA ARG A 53 16.65 -5.58 0.14
C ARG A 53 17.66 -5.42 1.28
N TRP A 54 17.36 -4.57 2.27
CA TRP A 54 18.22 -4.41 3.45
C TRP A 54 18.34 -5.69 4.26
N ARG A 55 17.22 -6.40 4.49
CA ARG A 55 17.24 -7.70 5.18
C ARG A 55 18.10 -8.73 4.44
N GLN A 56 17.99 -8.79 3.12
CA GLN A 56 18.82 -9.68 2.30
C GLN A 56 20.31 -9.36 2.46
N TYR A 57 20.69 -8.08 2.42
CA TYR A 57 22.08 -7.66 2.63
C TYR A 57 22.62 -7.99 4.02
N SER A 58 21.79 -7.90 5.07
CA SER A 58 22.24 -8.20 6.45
C SER A 58 22.39 -9.69 6.77
N GLU A 59 21.82 -10.57 5.95
CA GLU A 59 21.90 -12.03 6.14
C GLU A 59 23.07 -12.67 5.35
N GLU A 60 23.72 -11.92 4.46
CA GLU A 60 25.00 -12.26 3.79
C GLU A 60 26.22 -11.81 4.60
#